data_AF-A0A1Z3N6P2-F1
#
_entry.id   AF-A0A1Z3N6P2-F1
#
_cell.length_a   1.000
_cell.length_b   1.000
_cell.length_c   1.000
_cell.angle_alpha   90.00
_cell.angle_beta   90.00
_cell.angle_gamma   90.00
#
_symmetry.space_group_name_H-M   'P 1'
#
loop_
_entity.id
_entity.type
_entity.pdbx_description
1 polymer ?
#
loop_
_entity_poly.entity_id
_entity_poly.type
_entity_poly.pdbx_seq_one_letter_code
_entity_poly.pdbx_strand_id
1 'polypeptide(L)'
;MSKETSYFKDHKRRLAKMSISTSAFRRQGKQGLIRFTQNYINENIDLHAFGTALRSGKYHNYLDKQTLLLVQAAKKYGCRWGTARKGLNIFFRDVLYNSYFIKELKLNLNHGWHLEIPLDSKTMCQIRRLHKSENLKSRGFATPQTTSIIALAPENSLKYQAAATAIAKAKY
;
A
#
# COMPACT_ATOMS: atom_id res chain seq x y z
N MET A 1 -16.05 9.09 -25.63
CA MET A 1 -15.79 9.03 -24.18
C MET A 1 -16.58 10.13 -23.51
N SER A 2 -17.42 9.83 -22.51
CA SER A 2 -18.10 10.88 -21.74
C SER A 2 -17.06 11.70 -20.96
N LYS A 3 -17.37 12.98 -20.69
CA LYS A 3 -16.49 13.88 -19.90
C LYS A 3 -16.13 13.28 -18.53
N GLU A 4 -17.06 12.53 -17.94
CA GLU A 4 -16.92 11.87 -16.64
C GLU A 4 -15.88 10.73 -16.67
N THR A 5 -15.88 9.89 -17.72
CA THR A 5 -14.85 8.86 -17.91
C THR A 5 -13.46 9.47 -18.15
N SER A 6 -13.38 10.61 -18.84
CA SER A 6 -12.11 11.33 -19.02
C SER A 6 -11.58 11.87 -17.68
N TYR A 7 -12.44 12.50 -16.90
CA TYR A 7 -12.07 13.07 -15.60
C TYR A 7 -11.58 11.99 -14.63
N PHE A 8 -12.29 10.87 -14.51
CA PHE A 8 -11.89 9.73 -13.67
C PHE A 8 -10.47 9.25 -13.99
N LYS A 9 -10.20 9.04 -15.29
CA LYS A 9 -8.90 8.56 -15.78
C LYS A 9 -7.80 9.58 -15.51
N ASP A 10 -8.06 10.86 -15.76
CA ASP A 10 -7.09 11.93 -15.51
C ASP A 10 -6.78 12.12 -14.04
N HIS A 11 -7.79 12.04 -13.17
CA HIS A 11 -7.63 12.14 -11.73
C HIS A 11 -6.85 10.95 -11.16
N LYS A 12 -7.15 9.73 -11.64
CA LYS A 12 -6.40 8.52 -11.28
C LYS A 12 -4.94 8.62 -11.68
N ARG A 13 -4.67 9.10 -12.91
CA ARG A 13 -3.31 9.33 -13.42
C ARG A 13 -2.56 10.35 -12.57
N ARG A 14 -3.19 11.46 -12.19
CA ARG A 14 -2.60 12.46 -11.30
C ARG A 14 -2.26 11.87 -9.95
N LEU A 15 -3.18 11.12 -9.36
CA LEU A 15 -2.99 10.49 -8.06
C LEU A 15 -1.84 9.47 -8.09
N ALA A 16 -1.77 8.62 -9.12
CA ALA A 16 -0.67 7.68 -9.31
C ALA A 16 0.71 8.38 -9.36
N LYS A 17 0.80 9.55 -10.02
CA LYS A 17 2.04 10.35 -10.06
C LYS A 17 2.42 10.91 -8.69
N MET A 18 1.45 11.32 -7.89
CA MET A 18 1.68 11.86 -6.54
C MET A 18 2.09 10.76 -5.56
N SER A 19 1.40 9.63 -5.58
CA SER A 19 1.64 8.49 -4.68
C SER A 19 2.97 7.78 -4.98
N ILE A 20 3.29 7.62 -6.28
CA ILE A 20 4.51 6.94 -6.72
C ILE A 20 5.56 7.99 -7.11
N SER A 21 6.16 8.60 -6.09
CA SER A 21 7.18 9.64 -6.23
C SER A 21 8.59 9.10 -5.97
N THR A 22 9.59 9.94 -6.22
CA THR A 22 11.00 9.63 -5.90
C THR A 22 11.21 9.37 -4.41
N SER A 23 10.46 10.04 -3.52
CA SER A 23 10.55 9.80 -2.07
C SER A 23 9.97 8.45 -1.68
N ALA A 24 8.92 7.99 -2.37
CA ALA A 24 8.32 6.68 -2.13
C ALA A 24 9.26 5.53 -2.59
N PHE A 25 9.92 5.69 -3.74
CA PHE A 25 10.66 4.64 -4.46
C PHE A 25 12.19 4.84 -4.48
N ARG A 26 12.74 5.71 -3.63
CA ARG A 26 14.18 6.02 -3.59
C ARG A 26 15.02 4.75 -3.43
N ARG A 27 15.91 4.49 -4.41
CA ARG A 27 16.81 3.32 -4.45
C ARG A 27 16.09 1.97 -4.36
N GLN A 28 14.83 1.89 -4.82
CA GLN A 28 14.02 0.66 -4.75
C GLN A 28 14.04 -0.19 -6.03
N GLY A 29 14.79 0.22 -7.05
CA GLY A 29 14.91 -0.49 -8.32
C GLY A 29 15.71 0.29 -9.35
N LYS A 30 15.65 -0.17 -10.61
CA LYS A 30 16.35 0.45 -11.74
C LYS A 30 15.65 1.72 -12.22
N GLN A 31 16.37 2.52 -13.02
CA GLN A 31 15.80 3.67 -13.71
C GLN A 31 14.56 3.25 -14.50
N GLY A 32 13.50 4.06 -14.45
CA GLY A 32 12.23 3.78 -15.11
C GLY A 32 11.19 3.06 -14.25
N LEU A 33 11.55 2.48 -13.10
CA LEU A 33 10.58 1.80 -12.22
C LEU A 33 9.41 2.70 -11.80
N ILE A 34 9.70 3.96 -11.46
CA ILE A 34 8.67 4.94 -11.04
C ILE A 34 7.66 5.17 -12.17
N ARG A 35 8.14 5.54 -13.36
CA ARG A 35 7.29 5.80 -14.53
C ARG A 35 6.50 4.55 -14.93
N PHE A 36 7.15 3.39 -14.91
CA PHE A 36 6.48 2.12 -15.18
C PHE A 36 5.35 1.85 -14.19
N THR A 37 5.60 2.01 -12.88
CA THR A 37 4.60 1.76 -11.84
C THR A 37 3.43 2.74 -11.94
N GLN A 38 3.68 4.02 -12.23
CA GLN A 38 2.64 5.02 -12.47
C GLN A 38 1.73 4.63 -13.65
N ASN A 39 2.34 4.22 -14.77
CA ASN A 39 1.59 3.75 -15.95
C ASN A 39 0.81 2.48 -15.64
N TYR A 40 1.46 1.50 -14.98
CA TYR A 40 0.83 0.25 -14.57
C TYR A 40 -0.42 0.51 -13.73
N ILE A 41 -0.32 1.38 -12.71
CA ILE A 41 -1.47 1.75 -11.88
C ILE A 41 -2.58 2.33 -12.75
N ASN A 42 -2.24 3.29 -13.61
CA ASN A 42 -3.22 3.96 -14.46
C ASN A 42 -3.96 2.99 -15.41
N GLU A 43 -3.25 2.01 -15.95
CA GLU A 43 -3.75 1.10 -16.99
C GLU A 43 -4.39 -0.18 -16.42
N ASN A 44 -3.87 -0.72 -15.33
CA ASN A 44 -4.18 -2.09 -14.89
C ASN A 44 -4.95 -2.17 -13.56
N ILE A 45 -4.90 -1.12 -12.72
CA ILE A 45 -5.60 -1.12 -11.43
C ILE A 45 -7.05 -0.67 -11.61
N ASP A 46 -8.01 -1.56 -11.35
CA ASP A 46 -9.42 -1.20 -11.33
C ASP A 46 -9.81 -0.62 -9.96
N LEU A 47 -10.19 0.67 -9.93
CA LEU A 47 -10.58 1.34 -8.70
C LEU A 47 -12.00 0.97 -8.23
N HIS A 48 -12.89 0.53 -9.12
CA HIS A 48 -14.19 -0.01 -8.73
C HIS A 48 -14.02 -1.38 -8.07
N ALA A 49 -13.15 -2.23 -8.61
CA ALA A 49 -12.78 -3.50 -7.98
C ALA A 49 -12.13 -3.28 -6.60
N PHE A 50 -11.23 -2.30 -6.48
CA PHE A 50 -10.67 -1.87 -5.19
C PHE A 50 -11.78 -1.44 -4.22
N GLY A 51 -12.70 -0.56 -4.63
CA GLY A 51 -13.78 -0.09 -3.76
C GLY A 51 -14.68 -1.24 -3.27
N THR A 52 -15.02 -2.17 -4.17
CA THR A 52 -15.78 -3.39 -3.82
C THR A 52 -15.02 -4.30 -2.86
N ALA A 53 -13.72 -4.52 -3.10
CA ALA A 53 -12.89 -5.31 -2.20
C ALA A 53 -12.80 -4.68 -0.80
N LEU A 54 -12.72 -3.35 -0.72
CA LEU A 54 -12.63 -2.63 0.54
C LEU A 54 -13.93 -2.73 1.36
N ARG A 55 -15.08 -2.50 0.73
CA ARG A 55 -16.41 -2.63 1.39
C ARG A 55 -16.74 -4.05 1.82
N SER A 56 -16.26 -5.06 1.09
CA SER A 56 -16.53 -6.47 1.37
C SER A 56 -15.52 -7.12 2.32
N GLY A 57 -14.56 -6.35 2.87
CA GLY A 57 -13.51 -6.88 3.74
C GLY A 57 -12.47 -7.76 3.03
N LYS A 58 -12.47 -7.80 1.69
CA LYS A 58 -11.57 -8.60 0.85
C LYS A 58 -10.35 -7.81 0.35
N TYR A 59 -10.07 -6.66 0.95
CA TYR A 59 -8.97 -5.78 0.54
C TYR A 59 -7.62 -6.48 0.50
N HIS A 60 -7.26 -7.27 1.53
CA HIS A 60 -5.96 -7.94 1.58
C HIS A 60 -5.75 -8.89 0.39
N ASN A 61 -6.76 -9.68 0.02
CA ASN A 61 -6.70 -10.57 -1.15
C ASN A 61 -6.51 -9.79 -2.45
N TYR A 62 -7.21 -8.66 -2.58
CA TYR A 62 -7.05 -7.78 -3.74
C TYR A 62 -5.63 -7.19 -3.79
N LEU A 63 -5.13 -6.68 -2.67
CA LEU A 63 -3.80 -6.11 -2.55
C LEU A 63 -2.70 -7.14 -2.82
N ASP A 64 -2.82 -8.37 -2.32
CA ASP A 64 -1.90 -9.49 -2.58
C ASP A 64 -1.81 -9.79 -4.07
N LYS A 65 -2.97 -9.95 -4.73
CA LYS A 65 -3.04 -10.16 -6.17
C LYS A 65 -2.36 -9.03 -6.93
N GLN A 66 -2.70 -7.77 -6.63
CA GLN A 66 -2.11 -6.62 -7.33
C GLN A 66 -0.62 -6.46 -7.06
N THR A 67 -0.15 -6.83 -5.87
CA THR A 67 1.27 -6.81 -5.52
C THR A 67 2.05 -7.79 -6.39
N LEU A 68 1.56 -9.03 -6.53
CA LEU A 68 2.22 -10.05 -7.36
C LEU A 68 2.21 -9.67 -8.83
N LEU A 69 1.08 -9.17 -9.34
CA LEU A 69 0.97 -8.72 -10.74
C LEU A 69 1.94 -7.57 -11.04
N LEU A 70 2.05 -6.58 -10.15
CA LEU A 70 3.00 -5.47 -10.32
C LEU A 70 4.46 -5.95 -10.27
N VAL A 71 4.81 -6.86 -9.34
CA VAL A 71 6.16 -7.44 -9.26
C VAL A 71 6.51 -8.15 -10.57
N GLN A 72 5.60 -8.96 -11.10
CA GLN A 72 5.80 -9.67 -12.37
C GLN A 72 5.95 -8.70 -13.55
N ALA A 73 5.03 -7.74 -13.67
CA ALA A 73 5.05 -6.75 -14.75
C ALA A 73 6.31 -5.87 -14.72
N ALA A 74 6.79 -5.51 -13.53
CA ALA A 74 7.95 -4.65 -13.32
C ALA A 74 9.27 -5.42 -13.10
N LYS A 75 9.30 -6.74 -13.37
CA LYS A 75 10.48 -7.60 -13.13
C LYS A 75 11.76 -7.04 -13.79
N LYS A 76 11.65 -6.54 -15.02
CA LYS A 76 12.80 -5.94 -15.76
C LYS A 76 13.38 -4.69 -15.10
N TYR A 77 12.58 -3.98 -14.31
CA TYR A 77 13.00 -2.79 -13.55
C TYR A 77 13.49 -3.14 -12.14
N GLY A 78 13.58 -4.43 -11.79
CA GLY A 78 14.04 -4.88 -10.48
C GLY A 78 13.04 -4.58 -9.36
N CYS A 79 11.75 -4.48 -9.67
CA CYS A 79 10.71 -4.30 -8.66
C CYS A 79 10.66 -5.51 -7.73
N ARG A 80 10.77 -5.26 -6.43
CA ARG A 80 10.66 -6.29 -5.39
C ARG A 80 9.31 -6.22 -4.71
N TRP A 81 8.93 -7.31 -4.04
CA TRP A 81 7.65 -7.43 -3.36
C TRP A 81 7.36 -6.26 -2.40
N GLY A 82 8.28 -5.95 -1.49
CA GLY A 82 8.09 -4.84 -0.54
C GLY A 82 7.94 -3.48 -1.22
N THR A 83 8.67 -3.24 -2.31
CA THR A 83 8.56 -2.00 -3.09
C THR A 83 7.18 -1.88 -3.73
N ALA A 84 6.72 -2.93 -4.40
CA ALA A 84 5.38 -2.98 -5.00
C ALA A 84 4.30 -2.79 -3.93
N ARG A 85 4.39 -3.53 -2.82
CA ARG A 85 3.43 -3.47 -1.71
C ARG A 85 3.32 -2.07 -1.12
N LYS A 86 4.46 -1.44 -0.82
CA LYS A 86 4.50 -0.06 -0.32
C LYS A 86 3.84 0.91 -1.30
N GLY A 87 4.21 0.84 -2.59
CA GLY A 87 3.66 1.74 -3.60
C GLY A 87 2.14 1.64 -3.72
N LEU A 88 1.62 0.42 -3.76
CA LEU A 88 0.18 0.17 -3.79
C LEU A 88 -0.51 0.65 -2.51
N ASN A 89 0.07 0.41 -1.33
CA ASN A 89 -0.48 0.90 -0.07
C ASN A 89 -0.56 2.44 -0.02
N ILE A 90 0.46 3.16 -0.51
CA ILE A 90 0.40 4.62 -0.61
C ILE A 90 -0.71 5.03 -1.57
N PHE A 91 -0.76 4.43 -2.76
CA PHE A 91 -1.76 4.77 -3.77
C PHE A 91 -3.19 4.55 -3.28
N PHE A 92 -3.52 3.37 -2.72
CA PHE A 92 -4.87 3.08 -2.24
C PHE A 92 -5.29 3.93 -1.05
N ARG A 93 -4.34 4.28 -0.17
CA ARG A 93 -4.60 5.27 0.89
C ARG A 93 -4.92 6.64 0.32
N ASP A 94 -4.16 7.10 -0.67
CA ASP A 94 -4.41 8.39 -1.31
C ASP A 94 -5.75 8.40 -2.08
N VAL A 95 -6.18 7.25 -2.62
CA VAL A 95 -7.53 7.08 -3.20
C VAL A 95 -8.59 7.25 -2.12
N LEU A 96 -8.42 6.58 -0.97
CA LEU A 96 -9.37 6.67 0.13
C LEU A 96 -9.45 8.07 0.74
N TYR A 97 -8.39 8.87 0.67
CA TYR A 97 -8.38 10.24 1.21
C TYR A 97 -8.74 11.31 0.18
N ASN A 98 -8.93 10.94 -1.08
CA ASN A 98 -9.35 11.85 -2.12
C ASN A 98 -10.89 11.93 -2.16
N SER A 99 -11.44 13.13 -1.91
CA SER A 99 -12.88 13.35 -1.80
C SER A 99 -13.67 12.99 -3.06
N TYR A 100 -13.08 13.12 -4.25
CA TYR A 100 -13.70 12.68 -5.49
C TYR A 100 -13.84 11.15 -5.52
N PHE A 101 -12.75 10.41 -5.26
CA PHE A 101 -12.81 8.94 -5.26
C PHE A 101 -13.63 8.35 -4.11
N ILE A 102 -13.70 9.01 -2.95
CA ILE A 102 -14.62 8.61 -1.88
C ILE A 102 -16.06 8.59 -2.41
N LYS A 103 -16.50 9.66 -3.05
CA LYS A 103 -17.87 9.78 -3.59
C LYS A 103 -18.10 8.80 -4.73
N GLU A 104 -17.20 8.80 -5.71
CA GLU A 104 -17.28 7.98 -6.91
C GLU A 104 -17.33 6.47 -6.59
N LEU A 105 -16.48 6.03 -5.66
CA LEU A 105 -16.37 4.63 -5.30
C LEU A 105 -17.33 4.25 -4.16
N LYS A 106 -18.17 5.17 -3.66
CA LYS A 106 -19.06 4.96 -2.50
C LYS A 106 -18.29 4.43 -1.27
N LEU A 107 -17.16 5.06 -0.97
CA LEU A 107 -16.33 4.77 0.20
C LEU A 107 -16.64 5.75 1.32
N ASN A 108 -16.07 5.47 2.49
CA ASN A 108 -16.05 6.34 3.66
C ASN A 108 -14.71 6.16 4.39
N LEU A 109 -14.32 7.13 5.23
CA LEU A 109 -13.02 7.11 5.90
C LEU A 109 -12.86 5.95 6.91
N ASN A 110 -13.96 5.39 7.43
CA ASN A 110 -13.92 4.25 8.36
C ASN A 110 -13.38 2.98 7.69
N HIS A 111 -13.47 2.88 6.36
CA HIS A 111 -12.81 1.79 5.63
C HIS A 111 -11.27 1.85 5.73
N GLY A 112 -10.70 2.93 6.25
CA GLY A 112 -9.26 3.06 6.48
C GLY A 112 -8.69 1.99 7.41
N TRP A 113 -9.52 1.43 8.31
CA TRP A 113 -9.14 0.32 9.18
C TRP A 113 -8.81 -0.98 8.43
N HIS A 114 -9.27 -1.13 7.19
CA HIS A 114 -8.93 -2.27 6.34
C HIS A 114 -7.63 -2.07 5.55
N LEU A 115 -7.10 -0.85 5.46
CA LEU A 115 -5.87 -0.60 4.73
C LEU A 115 -4.65 -1.02 5.53
N GLU A 116 -3.66 -1.56 4.83
CA GLU A 116 -2.33 -1.76 5.40
C GLU A 116 -1.58 -0.43 5.50
N ILE A 117 -0.76 -0.29 6.55
CA ILE A 117 0.16 0.83 6.62
C ILE A 117 1.26 0.66 5.56
N PRO A 118 1.63 1.72 4.82
CA PRO A 118 2.78 1.68 3.93
C PRO A 118 4.08 1.53 4.75
N LEU A 119 4.75 0.39 4.60
CA LEU A 119 5.99 0.13 5.31
C LEU A 119 7.17 0.81 4.63
N ASP A 120 7.93 1.56 5.41
CA ASP A 120 9.27 2.02 5.06
C ASP A 120 10.25 1.85 6.21
N SER A 121 11.54 2.09 5.97
CA SER A 121 12.57 1.91 7.00
C SER A 121 12.31 2.70 8.28
N LYS A 122 11.70 3.90 8.19
CA LYS A 122 11.35 4.69 9.37
C LYS A 122 10.16 4.08 10.09
N THR A 123 9.08 3.78 9.36
CA THR A 123 7.87 3.12 9.91
C THR A 123 8.21 1.78 10.55
N MET A 124 8.99 0.95 9.87
CA MET A 124 9.45 -0.36 10.35
C MET A 124 10.34 -0.24 11.59
N CYS A 125 11.23 0.75 11.65
CA CYS A 125 12.05 1.02 12.82
C CYS A 125 11.18 1.40 14.02
N GLN A 126 10.23 2.32 13.81
CA GLN A 126 9.34 2.80 14.86
C GLN A 126 8.43 1.69 15.39
N ILE A 127 7.88 0.83 14.53
CA ILE A 127 7.08 -0.33 14.95
C ILE A 127 7.92 -1.30 15.78
N ARG A 128 9.17 -1.59 15.38
CA ARG A 128 10.05 -2.47 16.17
C ARG A 128 10.37 -1.88 17.54
N ARG A 129 10.59 -0.57 17.62
CA ARG A 129 10.83 0.14 18.88
C ARG A 129 9.61 0.00 19.81
N LEU A 130 8.42 0.27 19.28
CA LEU A 130 7.16 0.17 20.04
C LEU A 130 6.83 -1.28 20.42
N HIS A 131 7.09 -2.23 19.53
CA HIS A 131 6.93 -3.67 19.81
C HIS A 131 7.72 -4.09 21.06
N LYS A 132 8.96 -3.60 21.19
CA LYS A 132 9.79 -3.82 22.37
C LYS A 132 9.27 -3.08 23.61
N SER A 133 8.99 -1.77 23.51
CA SER A 133 8.60 -0.96 24.67
C SER A 133 7.23 -1.33 25.23
N GLU A 134 6.31 -1.79 24.40
CA GLU A 134 4.96 -2.22 24.81
C GLU A 134 4.89 -3.73 25.10
N ASN A 135 6.04 -4.41 25.14
CA ASN A 135 6.17 -5.85 25.39
C ASN A 135 5.21 -6.70 24.55
N LEU A 136 5.05 -6.39 23.26
CA LEU A 136 4.05 -7.07 22.42
C LEU A 136 4.33 -8.57 22.26
N LYS A 137 5.59 -9.00 22.47
CA LYS A 137 5.96 -10.42 22.49
C LYS A 137 5.23 -11.19 23.60
N SER A 138 5.12 -10.63 24.82
CA SER A 138 4.38 -11.29 25.91
C SER A 138 2.88 -11.37 25.63
N ARG A 139 2.38 -10.50 24.76
CA ARG A 139 0.98 -10.47 24.29
C ARG A 139 0.74 -11.36 23.06
N GLY A 140 1.70 -12.19 22.67
CA GLY A 140 1.57 -13.15 21.57
C GLY A 140 1.89 -12.60 20.17
N PHE A 141 2.36 -11.35 20.03
CA PHE A 141 2.71 -10.80 18.72
C PHE A 141 4.15 -11.13 18.33
N ALA A 142 4.32 -11.81 17.19
CA ALA A 142 5.63 -12.15 16.64
C ALA A 142 6.49 -10.92 16.33
N THR A 143 7.77 -10.98 16.67
CA THR A 143 8.73 -9.89 16.40
C THR A 143 9.06 -9.80 14.91
N PRO A 144 8.84 -8.63 14.27
CA PRO A 144 9.27 -8.41 12.89
C PRO A 144 10.80 -8.35 12.79
N GLN A 145 11.38 -9.05 11.81
CA GLN A 145 12.83 -9.25 11.69
C GLN A 145 13.47 -8.38 10.60
N THR A 146 12.83 -8.26 9.44
CA THR A 146 13.38 -7.52 8.30
C THR A 146 13.48 -6.02 8.62
N THR A 147 14.62 -5.39 8.33
CA THR A 147 14.83 -3.94 8.54
C THR A 147 14.67 -3.10 7.28
N SER A 148 14.57 -3.74 6.12
CA SER A 148 14.52 -3.08 4.81
C SER A 148 13.34 -3.55 3.96
N ILE A 149 12.68 -2.59 3.31
CA ILE A 149 11.59 -2.82 2.35
C ILE A 149 12.04 -3.73 1.20
N ILE A 150 13.31 -3.59 0.80
CA ILE A 150 13.91 -4.31 -0.32
C ILE A 150 13.98 -5.83 -0.05
N ALA A 151 14.08 -6.22 1.22
CA ALA A 151 14.10 -7.62 1.67
C ALA A 151 12.77 -8.04 2.29
N LEU A 152 11.73 -7.19 2.22
CA LEU A 152 10.45 -7.47 2.83
C LEU A 152 9.71 -8.55 2.02
N ALA A 153 9.33 -9.61 2.72
CA ALA A 153 8.49 -10.69 2.23
C ALA A 153 7.09 -10.63 2.88
N PRO A 154 6.07 -11.28 2.29
CA PRO A 154 4.69 -11.27 2.79
C PRO A 154 4.59 -11.61 4.28
N GLU A 155 5.24 -12.69 4.71
CA GLU A 155 5.21 -13.18 6.10
C GLU A 155 5.70 -12.15 7.11
N ASN A 156 6.80 -11.45 6.79
CA ASN A 156 7.33 -10.43 7.68
C ASN A 156 6.52 -9.13 7.61
N SER A 157 5.91 -8.82 6.45
CA SER A 157 4.94 -7.72 6.36
C SER A 157 3.74 -7.96 7.27
N LEU A 158 3.19 -9.17 7.31
CA LEU A 158 2.08 -9.53 8.20
C LEU A 158 2.42 -9.28 9.68
N LYS A 159 3.65 -9.64 10.11
CA LYS A 159 4.12 -9.37 11.48
C LYS A 159 4.15 -7.87 11.78
N TYR A 160 4.59 -7.05 10.82
CA TYR A 160 4.56 -5.59 10.94
C TYR A 160 3.15 -5.03 11.03
N GLN A 161 2.23 -5.48 10.16
CA GLN A 161 0.84 -5.02 10.17
C GLN A 161 0.14 -5.39 11.49
N ALA A 162 0.31 -6.63 11.96
CA ALA A 162 -0.26 -7.10 13.22
C ALA A 162 0.25 -6.29 14.43
N ALA A 163 1.56 -6.03 14.48
CA ALA A 163 2.15 -5.19 15.52
C ALA A 163 1.60 -3.75 15.47
N ALA A 164 1.48 -3.15 14.29
CA ALA A 164 0.93 -1.82 14.13
C ALA A 164 -0.53 -1.73 14.59
N THR A 165 -1.36 -2.72 14.24
CA THR A 165 -2.75 -2.79 14.72
C THR A 165 -2.81 -2.91 16.25
N ALA A 166 -1.95 -3.72 16.86
CA ALA A 166 -1.90 -3.89 18.31
C ALA A 166 -1.53 -2.59 19.05
N ILE A 167 -0.54 -1.87 18.52
CA ILE A 167 -0.11 -0.56 19.04
C ILE A 167 -1.26 0.45 18.92
N ALA A 168 -1.92 0.51 17.76
CA ALA A 168 -3.01 1.45 17.53
C ALA A 168 -4.17 1.24 18.52
N LYS A 169 -4.59 -0.02 18.73
CA LYS A 169 -5.65 -0.40 19.68
C LYS A 169 -5.27 -0.20 21.15
N ALA A 170 -3.98 -0.09 21.48
CA ALA A 170 -3.55 0.14 22.85
C ALA A 170 -3.56 1.64 23.22
N LYS A 171 -3.61 2.53 22.23
CA LYS A 171 -3.51 3.98 22.41
C LYS A 171 -4.83 4.74 22.20
N TYR A 172 -5.80 4.11 21.57
CA TYR A 172 -7.12 4.65 21.24
C TYR A 172 -8.16 3.55 21.42
#